data_AF-A0A1B7W8G6-F1
#
_entry.id   AF-A0A1B7W8G6-F1
#
_cell.length_a   1.000
_cell.length_b   1.000
_cell.length_c   1.000
_cell.angle_alpha   90.00
_cell.angle_beta   90.00
_cell.angle_gamma   90.00
#
_symmetry.space_group_name_H-M   'P 1'
#
loop_
_entity.id
_entity.type
_entity.pdbx_description
1 polymer ?
#
loop_
_entity_poly.entity_id
_entity_poly.type
_entity_poly.pdbx_seq_one_letter_code
_entity_poly.pdbx_strand_id
1 'polypeptide(L)'
;RGQISAAIADLSPVNLERILPDGYNSQLSKLTTSNFSQPRDLPEWGNIFSDFCLFIRPSSPQEETMFLSHVESFLDIHCTQAIASSPVAPEKVAQIIAGQHNYCTKQQQNDKTRRVLEKAFGVDWAENYMTTVLFDLPELPEVSAIKNCY
;
A
#
# COMPACT_ATOMS: atom_id res chain seq x y z
N ARG A 1 -3.54 20.14 -20.01
CA ARG A 1 -2.80 20.15 -18.72
C ARG A 1 -3.84 20.32 -17.62
N GLY A 2 -3.75 19.57 -16.51
CA GLY A 2 -4.74 19.62 -15.42
C GLY A 2 -5.72 18.44 -15.33
N GLN A 3 -5.41 17.30 -15.95
CA GLN A 3 -6.20 16.07 -15.78
C GLN A 3 -5.41 15.05 -14.98
N ILE A 4 -6.09 14.34 -14.07
CA ILE A 4 -5.51 13.21 -13.33
C ILE A 4 -5.34 12.04 -14.31
N SER A 5 -4.11 11.55 -14.46
CA SER A 5 -3.79 10.45 -15.38
C SER A 5 -3.80 9.07 -14.71
N ALA A 6 -3.70 9.04 -13.39
CA ALA A 6 -3.63 7.85 -12.56
C ALA A 6 -4.05 8.21 -11.13
N ALA A 7 -4.93 7.42 -10.54
CA ALA A 7 -5.25 7.44 -9.13
C ALA A 7 -5.24 5.98 -8.63
N ILE A 8 -4.44 5.70 -7.60
CA ILE A 8 -4.30 4.37 -7.01
C ILE A 8 -4.45 4.44 -5.49
N ALA A 9 -5.18 3.50 -4.90
CA ALA A 9 -5.30 3.34 -3.46
C ALA A 9 -5.52 1.87 -3.11
N ASP A 10 -4.88 1.41 -2.04
CA ASP A 10 -4.99 0.04 -1.57
C ASP A 10 -4.65 -0.07 -0.08
N LEU A 11 -5.18 -1.12 0.56
CA LEU A 11 -4.69 -1.64 1.83
C LEU A 11 -4.03 -2.99 1.54
N SER A 12 -2.73 -2.97 1.24
CA SER A 12 -2.01 -4.15 0.77
C SER A 12 -1.72 -5.15 1.92
N PRO A 13 -1.81 -6.47 1.66
CA PRO A 13 -1.52 -7.49 2.66
C PRO A 13 -0.03 -7.55 3.03
N VAL A 14 0.25 -7.85 4.29
CA VAL A 14 1.61 -8.03 4.83
C VAL A 14 1.96 -9.50 5.05
N ASN A 15 1.35 -10.42 4.30
CA ASN A 15 1.71 -11.83 4.28
C ASN A 15 1.86 -12.32 2.84
N LEU A 16 2.61 -13.41 2.67
CA LEU A 16 2.94 -13.95 1.35
C LEU A 16 1.74 -14.64 0.69
N GLU A 17 0.75 -15.05 1.48
CA GLU A 17 -0.52 -15.60 1.00
C GLU A 17 -1.45 -14.54 0.39
N ARG A 18 -1.11 -13.25 0.53
CA ARG A 18 -1.86 -12.10 0.02
C ARG A 18 -3.26 -11.94 0.62
N ILE A 19 -3.43 -12.33 1.88
CA ILE A 19 -4.73 -12.32 2.56
C ILE A 19 -4.81 -11.12 3.50
N LEU A 20 -5.88 -10.34 3.43
CA LEU A 20 -6.17 -9.34 4.48
C LEU A 20 -6.80 -10.01 5.72
N PRO A 21 -6.58 -9.48 6.92
CA PRO A 21 -7.28 -9.97 8.11
C PRO A 21 -8.81 -9.86 7.96
N ASP A 22 -9.56 -10.74 8.62
CA ASP A 22 -11.04 -10.80 8.50
C ASP A 22 -11.74 -9.47 8.84
N GLY A 23 -11.19 -8.72 9.81
CA GLY A 23 -11.67 -7.39 10.16
C GLY A 23 -11.63 -6.41 8.97
N TYR A 24 -10.58 -6.47 8.15
CA TYR A 24 -10.49 -5.70 6.92
C TYR A 24 -11.44 -6.26 5.85
N ASN A 25 -11.39 -7.56 5.55
CA ASN A 25 -12.24 -8.18 4.51
C ASN A 25 -13.73 -7.90 4.72
N SER A 26 -14.21 -8.03 5.96
CA SER A 26 -15.62 -7.83 6.30
C SER A 26 -16.10 -6.39 6.19
N GLN A 27 -15.19 -5.40 6.30
CA GLN A 27 -15.51 -3.99 6.15
C GLN A 27 -15.35 -3.53 4.69
N LEU A 28 -14.24 -3.93 4.04
CA LEU A 28 -13.96 -3.58 2.64
C LEU A 28 -14.98 -4.19 1.67
N SER A 29 -15.44 -5.42 1.90
CA SER A 29 -16.49 -6.05 1.07
C SER A 29 -17.85 -5.35 1.14
N LYS A 30 -18.08 -4.51 2.15
CA LYS A 30 -19.30 -3.70 2.28
C LYS A 30 -19.19 -2.36 1.55
N LEU A 31 -17.98 -1.93 1.22
CA LEU A 31 -17.80 -0.73 0.41
C LEU A 31 -18.38 -1.01 -0.97
N THR A 32 -19.27 -0.12 -1.43
CA THR A 32 -19.88 -0.26 -2.76
C THR A 32 -18.78 -0.20 -3.81
N THR A 33 -18.72 -1.21 -4.67
CA THR A 33 -17.85 -1.21 -5.85
C THR A 33 -18.24 -0.02 -6.71
N SER A 34 -17.39 1.00 -6.69
CA SER A 34 -17.59 2.22 -7.44
C SER A 34 -17.33 1.93 -8.91
N ASN A 35 -18.35 2.07 -9.75
CA ASN A 35 -18.25 1.86 -11.20
C ASN A 35 -17.53 3.05 -11.85
N PHE A 36 -16.20 3.02 -11.82
CA PHE A 36 -15.37 3.98 -12.55
C PHE A 36 -15.37 3.65 -14.04
N SER A 37 -15.44 4.68 -14.88
CA SER A 37 -15.50 4.52 -16.34
C SER A 37 -14.16 4.09 -16.96
N GLN A 38 -13.04 4.36 -16.30
CA GLN A 38 -11.69 4.04 -16.79
C GLN A 38 -10.86 3.31 -15.73
N PRO A 39 -11.17 2.04 -15.42
CA PRO A 39 -10.29 1.19 -14.63
C PRO A 39 -8.98 0.95 -15.37
N ARG A 40 -7.91 0.69 -14.62
CA ARG A 40 -6.57 0.42 -15.15
C ARG A 40 -6.05 -0.91 -14.62
N ASP A 41 -5.39 -1.64 -15.49
CA ASP A 41 -4.68 -2.85 -15.08
C ASP A 41 -3.46 -2.50 -14.23
N LEU A 42 -3.25 -3.31 -13.19
CA LEU A 42 -2.05 -3.26 -12.38
C LEU A 42 -0.84 -3.75 -13.18
N PRO A 43 0.36 -3.21 -12.94
CA PRO A 43 1.58 -3.73 -13.56
C PRO A 43 1.89 -5.14 -13.04
N GLU A 44 2.80 -5.86 -13.70
CA GLU A 44 3.17 -7.24 -13.32
C GLU A 44 3.67 -7.37 -11.87
N TRP A 45 4.37 -6.34 -11.35
CA TRP A 45 4.80 -6.28 -9.95
C TRP A 45 3.67 -5.95 -8.97
N GLY A 46 2.49 -5.56 -9.48
CA GLY A 46 1.32 -5.16 -8.70
C GLY A 46 0.62 -6.33 -7.99
N ASN A 47 1.18 -7.53 -8.03
CA ASN A 47 0.70 -8.65 -7.22
C ASN A 47 0.89 -8.42 -5.70
N ILE A 48 1.54 -7.32 -5.29
CA ILE A 48 1.59 -6.89 -3.90
C ILE A 48 0.29 -6.25 -3.42
N PHE A 49 -0.57 -5.79 -4.33
CA PHE A 49 -1.83 -5.15 -3.98
C PHE A 49 -2.93 -6.18 -3.66
N SER A 50 -3.90 -5.74 -2.86
CA SER A 50 -5.07 -6.53 -2.47
C SER A 50 -6.10 -6.63 -3.60
N ASP A 51 -7.08 -7.54 -3.43
CA ASP A 51 -8.23 -7.64 -4.35
C ASP A 51 -9.16 -6.41 -4.29
N PHE A 52 -8.99 -5.54 -3.27
CA PHE A 52 -9.73 -4.28 -3.13
C PHE A 52 -8.98 -3.09 -3.73
N CYS A 53 -7.80 -3.31 -4.34
CA CYS A 53 -7.01 -2.25 -4.92
C CYS A 53 -7.78 -1.50 -6.00
N LEU A 54 -7.86 -0.18 -5.84
CA LEU A 54 -8.50 0.70 -6.80
C LEU A 54 -7.42 1.37 -7.65
N PHE A 55 -7.37 1.08 -8.95
CA PHE A 55 -6.48 1.75 -9.90
C PHE A 55 -7.24 2.26 -11.11
N ILE A 56 -7.34 3.59 -11.25
CA ILE A 56 -8.22 4.23 -12.24
C ILE A 56 -7.57 5.43 -12.90
N ARG A 57 -8.20 5.94 -13.94
CA ARG A 57 -8.05 7.31 -14.44
C ARG A 57 -9.40 8.03 -14.28
N PRO A 58 -9.57 8.93 -13.29
CA PRO A 58 -10.82 9.65 -13.14
C PRO A 58 -11.15 10.46 -14.42
N SER A 59 -12.35 10.28 -14.96
CA SER A 59 -12.80 10.97 -16.18
C SER A 59 -13.60 12.24 -15.91
N SER A 60 -14.03 12.44 -14.65
CA SER A 60 -14.88 13.57 -14.23
C SER A 60 -14.60 13.97 -12.79
N PRO A 61 -14.96 15.21 -12.39
CA PRO A 61 -14.89 15.63 -10.99
C PRO A 61 -15.73 14.76 -10.05
N GLN A 62 -16.80 14.14 -10.55
CA GLN A 62 -17.61 13.19 -9.77
C GLN A 62 -16.80 11.93 -9.45
N GLU A 63 -16.07 11.38 -10.42
CA GLU A 63 -15.18 10.24 -10.18
C GLU A 63 -14.01 10.62 -9.27
N GLU A 64 -13.50 11.85 -9.32
CA GLU A 64 -12.49 12.35 -8.37
C GLU A 64 -13.03 12.35 -6.93
N THR A 65 -14.24 12.86 -6.71
CA THR A 65 -14.90 12.83 -5.39
C THR A 65 -15.21 11.41 -4.93
N MET A 66 -15.64 10.53 -5.85
CA MET A 66 -15.87 9.11 -5.54
C MET A 66 -14.58 8.42 -5.10
N PHE A 67 -13.47 8.66 -5.82
CA PHE A 67 -12.17 8.12 -5.45
C PHE A 67 -11.73 8.64 -4.08
N LEU A 68 -11.85 9.94 -3.82
CA LEU A 68 -11.51 10.53 -2.52
C LEU A 68 -12.32 9.89 -1.37
N SER A 69 -13.64 9.79 -1.52
CA SER A 69 -14.50 9.16 -0.50
C SER A 69 -14.16 7.69 -0.27
N HIS A 70 -13.72 6.97 -1.31
CA HIS A 70 -13.25 5.59 -1.18
C HIS A 70 -11.94 5.51 -0.38
N VAL A 71 -11.00 6.43 -0.61
CA VAL A 71 -9.75 6.53 0.17
C VAL A 71 -10.02 6.88 1.62
N GLU A 72 -10.92 7.82 1.89
CA GLU A 72 -11.36 8.15 3.26
C GLU A 72 -11.91 6.90 3.97
N SER A 73 -12.73 6.10 3.28
CA SER A 73 -13.25 4.83 3.81
C SER A 73 -12.13 3.83 4.12
N PHE A 74 -11.11 3.72 3.26
CA PHE A 74 -9.94 2.86 3.54
C PHE A 74 -9.19 3.31 4.78
N LEU A 75 -9.00 4.62 4.95
CA LEU A 75 -8.32 5.18 6.13
C LEU A 75 -9.12 4.96 7.41
N ASP A 76 -10.43 5.16 7.39
CA ASP A 76 -11.31 4.93 8.54
C ASP A 76 -11.28 3.46 8.99
N ILE A 77 -11.37 2.53 8.02
CA ILE A 77 -11.24 1.09 8.27
C ILE A 77 -9.87 0.81 8.87
N HIS A 78 -8.79 1.32 8.26
CA HIS A 78 -7.44 1.06 8.71
C HIS A 78 -7.17 1.56 10.14
N CYS A 79 -7.62 2.77 10.47
CA CYS A 79 -7.53 3.33 11.82
C CYS A 79 -8.33 2.52 12.83
N THR A 80 -9.55 2.09 12.47
CA THR A 80 -10.39 1.25 13.35
C THR A 80 -9.71 -0.09 13.65
N GLN A 81 -9.14 -0.73 12.64
CA GLN A 81 -8.42 -2.00 12.80
C GLN A 81 -7.12 -1.82 13.60
N ALA A 82 -6.39 -0.70 13.42
CA ALA A 82 -5.19 -0.40 14.18
C ALA A 82 -5.49 -0.26 15.68
N ILE A 83 -6.56 0.46 16.05
CA ILE A 83 -7.00 0.61 17.45
C ILE A 83 -7.39 -0.73 18.07
N ALA A 84 -8.03 -1.62 17.29
CA ALA A 84 -8.43 -2.94 17.73
C ALA A 84 -7.28 -3.98 17.73
N SER A 85 -6.12 -3.64 17.17
CA SER A 85 -5.01 -4.58 17.02
C SER A 85 -4.27 -4.81 18.34
N SER A 86 -3.78 -6.03 18.53
CA SER A 86 -2.90 -6.41 19.63
C SER A 86 -1.56 -6.91 19.08
N PRO A 87 -0.45 -6.78 19.84
CA PRO A 87 0.80 -7.41 19.48
C PRO A 87 0.62 -8.90 19.18
N VAL A 88 1.31 -9.37 18.13
CA VAL A 88 1.25 -10.78 17.70
C VAL A 88 2.46 -11.56 18.22
N ALA A 89 2.37 -12.89 18.18
CA ALA A 89 3.48 -13.76 18.54
C ALA A 89 4.71 -13.52 17.63
N PRO A 90 5.95 -13.75 18.13
CA PRO A 90 7.18 -13.50 17.36
C PRO A 90 7.23 -14.19 15.99
N GLU A 91 6.68 -15.40 15.86
CA GLU A 91 6.61 -16.13 14.59
C GLU A 91 5.75 -15.39 13.56
N LYS A 92 4.68 -14.73 14.04
CA LYS A 92 3.80 -13.93 13.19
C LYS A 92 4.45 -12.59 12.83
N VAL A 93 5.24 -12.00 13.73
CA VAL A 93 6.04 -10.79 13.43
C VAL A 93 6.99 -11.06 12.26
N ALA A 94 7.69 -12.20 12.25
CA ALA A 94 8.60 -12.55 11.15
C ALA A 94 7.88 -12.65 9.80
N GLN A 95 6.67 -13.21 9.77
CA GLN A 95 5.84 -13.25 8.56
C GLN A 95 5.42 -11.85 8.09
N ILE A 96 5.02 -10.97 9.02
CA ILE A 96 4.63 -9.59 8.72
C ILE A 96 5.81 -8.82 8.12
N ILE A 97 6.98 -8.91 8.73
CA ILE A 97 8.19 -8.24 8.25
C ILE A 97 8.58 -8.76 6.87
N ALA A 98 8.50 -10.07 6.61
CA ALA A 98 8.75 -10.62 5.28
C ALA A 98 7.77 -10.08 4.22
N GLY A 99 6.49 -9.95 4.56
CA GLY A 99 5.48 -9.36 3.67
C GLY A 99 5.73 -7.89 3.37
N GLN A 100 6.05 -7.09 4.40
CA GLN A 100 6.42 -5.68 4.23
C GLN A 100 7.71 -5.52 3.41
N HIS A 101 8.72 -6.36 3.65
CA HIS A 101 9.95 -6.36 2.86
C HIS A 101 9.67 -6.66 1.38
N ASN A 102 8.80 -7.63 1.08
CA ASN A 102 8.36 -7.90 -0.29
C ASN A 102 7.64 -6.69 -0.91
N TYR A 103 6.74 -6.04 -0.17
CA TYR A 103 6.04 -4.84 -0.62
C TYR A 103 7.03 -3.71 -0.99
N CYS A 104 7.96 -3.36 -0.08
CA CYS A 104 8.95 -2.31 -0.32
C CYS A 104 9.86 -2.65 -1.52
N THR A 105 10.36 -3.89 -1.60
CA THR A 105 11.21 -4.34 -2.71
C THR A 105 10.50 -4.20 -4.06
N LYS A 106 9.21 -4.56 -4.13
CA LYS A 106 8.43 -4.43 -5.37
C LYS A 106 8.11 -2.98 -5.71
N GLN A 107 7.83 -2.13 -4.73
CA GLN A 107 7.64 -0.70 -4.96
C GLN A 107 8.91 0.02 -5.42
N GLN A 108 10.10 -0.40 -4.96
CA GLN A 108 11.39 0.10 -5.44
C GLN A 108 11.64 -0.17 -6.94
N GLN A 109 10.95 -1.18 -7.51
CA GLN A 109 10.99 -1.52 -8.93
C GLN A 109 10.03 -0.66 -9.78
N ASN A 110 9.36 0.33 -9.20
CA ASN A 110 8.47 1.23 -9.94
C ASN A 110 9.27 2.21 -10.81
N ASP A 111 9.52 1.79 -12.05
CA ASP A 111 10.22 2.54 -13.10
C ASP A 111 9.67 3.96 -13.31
N LYS A 112 8.35 4.19 -13.14
CA LYS A 112 7.77 5.51 -13.42
C LYS A 112 8.22 6.54 -12.41
N THR A 113 8.21 6.19 -11.12
CA THR A 113 8.69 7.07 -10.04
C THR A 113 10.19 7.29 -10.18
N ARG A 114 10.96 6.20 -10.38
CA ARG A 114 12.41 6.25 -10.54
C ARG A 114 12.85 7.15 -11.69
N ARG A 115 12.28 7.00 -12.89
CA ARG A 115 12.64 7.81 -14.07
C ARG A 115 12.38 9.31 -13.88
N VAL A 116 11.39 9.69 -13.07
CA VAL A 116 11.14 11.10 -12.75
C VAL A 116 12.26 11.65 -11.87
N LEU A 117 12.68 10.89 -10.86
CA LEU A 117 13.77 11.26 -9.95
C LEU A 117 15.12 11.30 -10.68
N GLU A 118 15.42 10.31 -11.50
CA GLU A 118 16.69 10.24 -12.26
C GLU A 118 16.87 11.44 -13.19
N LYS A 119 15.79 11.86 -13.88
CA LYS A 119 15.83 13.03 -14.76
C LYS A 119 16.08 14.34 -14.03
N ALA A 120 15.68 14.43 -12.76
CA ALA A 120 15.81 15.64 -11.96
C ALA A 120 17.13 15.68 -11.18
N PHE A 121 17.59 14.54 -10.66
CA PHE A 121 18.65 14.48 -9.65
C PHE A 121 19.76 13.45 -9.94
N GLY A 122 19.66 12.70 -11.03
CA GLY A 122 20.62 11.63 -11.38
C GLY A 122 20.32 10.28 -10.74
N VAL A 123 21.04 9.25 -11.19
CA VAL A 123 20.78 7.84 -10.87
C VAL A 123 21.02 7.54 -9.39
N ASP A 124 22.17 7.93 -8.85
CA ASP A 124 22.54 7.60 -7.46
C ASP A 124 21.60 8.25 -6.44
N TRP A 125 21.17 9.49 -6.71
CA TRP A 125 20.21 10.19 -5.86
C TRP A 125 18.84 9.51 -5.89
N ALA A 126 18.37 9.13 -7.08
CA ALA A 126 17.11 8.42 -7.23
C ALA A 126 17.14 7.06 -6.50
N GLU A 127 18.24 6.31 -6.61
CA GLU A 127 18.42 5.05 -5.88
C GLU A 127 18.36 5.26 -4.37
N ASN A 128 19.11 6.23 -3.84
CA ASN A 128 19.10 6.55 -2.41
C ASN A 128 17.69 6.96 -1.93
N TYR A 129 17.00 7.82 -2.68
CA TYR A 129 15.67 8.29 -2.32
C TYR A 129 14.62 7.15 -2.33
N MET A 130 14.69 6.26 -3.33
CA MET A 130 13.79 5.10 -3.41
C MET A 130 13.99 4.14 -2.25
N THR A 131 15.24 3.92 -1.83
CA THR A 131 15.61 2.87 -0.85
C THR A 131 15.65 3.34 0.60
N THR A 132 15.71 4.65 0.85
CA THR A 132 15.85 5.19 2.22
C THR A 132 14.77 6.19 2.62
N VAL A 133 13.96 6.69 1.68
CA VAL A 133 12.90 7.68 1.97
C VAL A 133 11.51 7.16 1.59
N LEU A 134 11.34 6.64 0.36
CA LEU A 134 10.01 6.21 -0.08
C LEU A 134 9.65 4.80 0.39
N PHE A 135 10.59 3.87 0.31
CA PHE A 135 10.35 2.46 0.55
C PHE A 135 11.54 1.83 1.27
N ASP A 136 11.87 2.33 2.44
CA ASP A 136 12.86 1.72 3.33
C ASP A 136 12.45 0.29 3.73
N LEU A 137 13.44 -0.56 3.94
CA LEU A 137 13.20 -1.96 4.29
C LEU A 137 12.97 -2.09 5.80
N PRO A 138 11.90 -2.78 6.24
CA PRO A 138 11.64 -2.99 7.65
C PRO A 138 12.65 -3.97 8.26
N GLU A 139 13.08 -3.68 9.48
CA GLU A 139 13.99 -4.55 10.24
C GLU A 139 13.22 -5.39 11.27
N LEU A 140 13.77 -6.55 11.63
CA LEU A 140 13.24 -7.33 12.75
C LEU A 140 13.47 -6.55 14.05
N PRO A 141 12.46 -6.43 14.93
CA PRO A 141 12.64 -5.74 16.20
C PRO A 141 13.73 -6.44 17.04
N GLU A 142 14.64 -5.65 17.61
CA GLU A 142 15.67 -6.18 18.50
C GLU A 142 15.04 -6.89 19.71
N VAL A 143 15.64 -8.00 20.12
CA VAL A 143 15.19 -8.86 21.24
C VAL A 143 15.05 -8.09 22.57
N SER A 144 15.72 -6.93 22.71
CA SER A 144 15.64 -6.03 23.86
C SER A 144 14.30 -5.27 23.95
N ALA A 145 13.66 -4.96 22.83
CA ALA A 145 12.40 -4.19 22.78
C ALA A 145 11.16 -5.01 23.18
N ILE A 146 11.23 -6.34 23.02
CA ILE A 146 10.13 -7.27 23.33
C ILE A 146 9.89 -7.37 24.85
N LYS A 147 10.90 -7.07 25.68
CA LYS A 147 10.79 -7.18 27.14
C LYS A 147 9.97 -6.08 27.81
N ASN A 148 9.60 -5.01 27.10
CA ASN A 148 8.88 -3.86 27.67
C ASN A 148 7.37 -3.84 27.36
N CYS A 149 6.82 -4.90 26.77
CA CYS A 149 5.39 -4.99 26.42
C CYS A 149 4.59 -6.03 27.23
N TYR A 150 5.12 -6.50 28.35
CA TYR A 150 4.41 -7.37 29.31
C TYR A 150 4.22 -6.67 30.65
#